data_AF-A0A357V231-F1
#
_entry.id   AF-A0A357V231-F1
#
_cell.length_a   1.000
_cell.length_b   1.000
_cell.length_c   1.000
_cell.angle_alpha   90.00
_cell.angle_beta   90.00
_cell.angle_gamma   90.00
#
_symmetry.space_group_name_H-M   'P 1'
#
loop_
_entity.id
_entity.type
_entity.pdbx_description
1 polymer ?
#
loop_
_entity_poly.entity_id
_entity_poly.type
_entity_poly.pdbx_seq_one_letter_code
_entity_poly.pdbx_strand_id
1 'polypeptide(L)' 'MVPVALDSGLFWGRMAALKYPGEITIRFMEPIQPGGDRREFLGLLQGRVEGESAKLMAEKRARYPWLPAPRPAVENG' A
#
# COMPACT_ATOMS: atom_id res chain seq x y z
N MET A 1 3.29 -0.04 17.65
CA MET A 1 2.86 0.75 16.47
C MET A 1 1.78 -0.02 15.73
N VAL A 2 0.75 0.65 15.18
CA VAL A 2 -0.30 0.01 14.37
C VAL A 2 0.06 0.14 12.88
N PRO A 3 0.33 -0.96 12.15
CA PRO A 3 0.55 -0.91 10.70
C PRO A 3 -0.76 -0.60 9.98
N VAL A 4 -0.67 0.20 8.92
CA VAL A 4 -1.82 0.58 8.08
C VAL A 4 -1.45 0.41 6.61
N ALA A 5 -2.28 -0.32 5.87
CA ALA A 5 -2.17 -0.47 4.42
C ALA A 5 -3.34 0.25 3.72
N LEU A 6 -3.09 0.78 2.53
CA LEU A 6 -4.09 1.49 1.74
C LEU A 6 -3.81 1.36 0.23
N ASP A 7 -4.86 1.50 -0.58
CA ASP A 7 -4.81 1.32 -2.04
C ASP A 7 -5.20 2.58 -2.85
N SER A 8 -5.34 3.74 -2.17
CA SER A 8 -5.76 4.99 -2.81
C SER A 8 -4.89 5.40 -3.99
N GLY A 9 -3.60 5.05 -3.97
CA GLY A 9 -2.65 5.34 -5.04
C GLY A 9 -3.01 4.72 -6.40
N LEU A 10 -3.85 3.67 -6.42
CA LEU A 10 -4.38 3.10 -7.67
C LEU A 10 -5.35 4.05 -8.38
N PHE A 11 -6.16 4.78 -7.61
CA PHE A 11 -7.16 5.72 -8.13
C PHE A 11 -6.59 7.14 -8.23
N TRP A 12 -5.81 7.53 -7.23
CA TRP A 12 -5.32 8.88 -6.99
C TRP A 12 -3.80 8.88 -6.90
N GLY A 13 -3.13 8.45 -7.97
CA GLY A 13 -1.68 8.33 -8.02
C GLY A 13 -0.94 9.57 -7.51
N ARG A 14 0.27 9.38 -7.00
CA ARG A 14 1.13 10.47 -6.50
C ARG A 14 1.28 11.54 -7.56
N MET A 15 0.89 12.78 -7.20
CA MET A 15 0.89 13.96 -8.07
C MET A 15 0.15 13.78 -9.41
N ALA A 16 -0.77 12.81 -9.50
CA ALA A 16 -1.56 12.62 -10.70
C ALA A 16 -2.59 13.75 -10.85
N ALA A 17 -2.67 14.33 -12.05
CA ALA A 17 -3.67 15.35 -12.40
C ALA A 17 -5.10 14.80 -12.41
N LEU A 18 -5.26 13.54 -12.81
CA LEU A 18 -6.55 12.84 -12.83
C LEU A 18 -6.74 12.03 -11.54
N LYS A 19 -7.95 12.10 -10.98
CA LYS A 19 -8.42 11.30 -9.85
C LYS A 19 -9.55 10.40 -10.34
N TYR A 20 -9.32 9.10 -10.38
CA TYR A 20 -10.32 8.14 -10.82
C TYR A 20 -11.34 7.85 -9.70
N PRO A 21 -12.62 7.63 -10.04
CA PRO A 21 -13.61 7.16 -9.07
C PRO A 21 -13.37 5.68 -8.74
N GLY A 22 -13.75 5.28 -7.52
CA GLY A 22 -13.70 3.90 -7.06
C GLY A 22 -13.68 3.79 -5.55
N GLU A 23 -13.60 2.55 -5.05
CA GLU A 23 -13.53 2.26 -3.63
C GLU A 23 -12.07 2.21 -3.15
N ILE A 24 -11.76 3.06 -2.18
CA ILE A 24 -10.48 3.05 -1.47
C ILE A 24 -10.65 2.29 -0.16
N THR A 25 -9.71 1.41 0.15
CA THR A 25 -9.68 0.66 1.40
C THR A 25 -8.51 1.12 2.28
N ILE A 26 -8.80 1.34 3.56
CA ILE A 26 -7.80 1.58 4.61
C ILE A 26 -7.90 0.42 5.59
N ARG A 27 -6.82 -0.38 5.71
CA ARG A 27 -6.77 -1.55 6.58
C ARG A 27 -5.83 -1.30 7.74
N PHE A 28 -6.41 -1.29 8.94
CA PHE A 28 -5.66 -1.33 10.19
C PHE A 28 -5.31 -2.78 10.53
N MET A 29 -4.07 -3.02 10.92
CA MET A 29 -3.57 -4.36 11.25
C MET A 29 -3.25 -4.48 12.74
N GLU A 30 -3.00 -5.70 13.20
CA GLU A 30 -2.57 -5.95 14.58
C GLU A 30 -1.32 -5.13 14.95
N PRO A 31 -1.32 -4.48 16.14
CA PRO A 31 -0.19 -3.71 16.61
C PRO A 31 1.11 -4.54 16.66
N ILE A 32 2.21 -3.96 16.19
CA ILE A 32 3.55 -4.47 16.46
C ILE A 32 3.96 -3.96 17.85
N GLN A 33 4.25 -4.91 18.74
CA GLN A 33 4.75 -4.61 20.08
C GLN A 33 6.15 -3.96 19.97
N PRO A 34 6.44 -2.94 20.81
CA PRO A 34 7.78 -2.37 20.87
C PRO A 34 8.77 -3.40 21.41
N GLY A 35 9.98 -3.43 20.83
CA GLY A 35 11.05 -4.34 21.23
C GLY A 35 12.00 -4.62 20.07
N GLY A 36 13.16 -5.19 20.39
CA GLY A 36 14.18 -5.56 19.40
C GLY A 36 15.00 -4.38 18.86
N ASP A 37 15.82 -4.67 17.84
CA ASP A 37 16.59 -3.65 17.13
C ASP A 37 15.69 -2.83 16.18
N ARG A 38 16.04 -1.55 15.99
CA ARG A 38 15.29 -0.63 15.13
C ARG A 38 15.17 -1.15 13.69
N ARG A 39 16.21 -1.77 13.14
CA ARG A 39 16.22 -2.28 11.76
C ARG A 39 15.25 -3.45 11.61
N GLU A 40 15.25 -4.37 12.57
CA GLU A 40 14.32 -5.50 12.59
C GLU A 40 12.87 -5.04 12.68
N PHE A 41 12.60 -4.08 13.57
CA PHE A 41 11.28 -3.49 13.71
C PHE A 41 10.79 -2.84 12.41
N LEU A 42 11.65 -2.06 11.75
CA LEU A 42 11.30 -1.42 10.47
C LEU A 42 11.09 -2.44 9.36
N GLY A 43 11.91 -3.50 9.30
CA GLY A 43 11.73 -4.59 8.35
C GLY A 43 10.40 -5.33 8.55
N LEU A 44 10.03 -5.62 9.80
CA LEU A 44 8.74 -6.24 10.13
C LEU A 44 7.56 -5.33 9.76
N LEU A 45 7.66 -4.03 10.09
CA LEU A 45 6.63 -3.04 9.75
C LEU A 45 6.45 -2.94 8.23
N GLN A 46 7.55 -2.79 7.49
CA GLN A 46 7.55 -2.70 6.03
C GLN A 46 6.93 -3.95 5.42
N GLY A 47 7.40 -5.16 5.79
CA GLY A 47 6.88 -6.41 5.25
C GLY A 47 5.39 -6.61 5.52
N ARG A 48 4.89 -6.21 6.70
CA ARG A 48 3.46 -6.24 7.03
C ARG A 48 2.64 -5.31 6.13
N VAL A 49 3.08 -4.06 5.96
CA VAL A 49 2.38 -3.07 5.14
C VAL A 49 2.43 -3.43 3.65
N GLU A 50 3.59 -3.82 3.13
CA GLU A 50 3.76 -4.21 1.72
C GLU A 50 2.95 -5.46 1.38
N GLY A 51 2.96 -6.47 2.27
CA GLY A 51 2.17 -7.69 2.09
C GLY A 51 0.66 -7.43 2.02
N GLU A 52 0.11 -6.62 2.92
CA GLU A 52 -1.31 -6.26 2.88
C GLU A 52 -1.64 -5.32 1.71
N SER A 53 -0.76 -4.39 1.38
CA SER A 53 -0.94 -3.49 0.23
C SER A 53 -0.99 -4.27 -1.09
N ALA A 54 -0.14 -5.29 -1.26
CA ALA A 54 -0.16 -6.15 -2.44
C ALA A 54 -1.49 -6.90 -2.59
N LYS A 55 -2.06 -7.42 -1.49
CA LYS A 55 -3.39 -8.06 -1.49
C LYS A 55 -4.50 -7.09 -1.90
N LEU A 56 -4.50 -5.89 -1.30
CA LEU A 56 -5.47 -4.84 -1.65
C LEU A 56 -5.35 -4.45 -3.13
N MET A 57 -4.13 -4.25 -3.64
CA MET A 57 -3.94 -3.89 -5.03
C MET A 57 -4.42 -4.98 -6.00
N ALA A 58 -4.16 -6.26 -5.70
CA ALA A 58 -4.66 -7.38 -6.50
C ALA A 58 -6.19 -7.42 -6.52
N GLU A 59 -6.83 -7.26 -5.35
CA GLU A 59 -8.29 -7.20 -5.22
C GLU A 59 -8.89 -6.05 -6.04
N LYS A 60 -8.34 -4.83 -5.91
CA LYS A 60 -8.83 -3.67 -6.65
C LYS A 60 -8.60 -3.79 -8.14
N ARG A 61 -7.48 -4.34 -8.60
CA ARG A 61 -7.24 -4.57 -10.04
C ARG A 61 -8.18 -5.60 -10.64
N ALA A 62 -8.55 -6.65 -9.88
CA ALA A 62 -9.57 -7.59 -10.31
C ALA A 62 -10.96 -6.94 -10.40
N ARG A 63 -11.32 -6.09 -9.42
CA ARG A 63 -12.61 -5.40 -9.37
C ARG A 63 -12.74 -4.25 -10.38
N TYR A 64 -11.64 -3.56 -10.65
CA TYR A 64 -11.58 -2.37 -11.51
C TYR A 64 -10.54 -2.58 -12.63
N PRO A 65 -10.86 -3.35 -13.70
CA PRO A 65 -9.92 -3.68 -14.77
C PRO A 65 -9.40 -2.47 -15.57
N TRP A 66 -10.12 -1.33 -15.52
CA TRP A 66 -9.73 -0.08 -16.18
C TRP A 66 -8.72 0.77 -15.41
N LEU A 67 -8.29 0.31 -14.23
CA LEU A 67 -7.24 1.01 -13.49
C LEU A 67 -5.96 1.12 -14.32
N PRO A 68 -5.26 2.27 -14.30
CA PRO A 68 -4.05 2.44 -15.06
C PRO A 68 -3.00 1.39 -14.68
N ALA A 69 -2.16 1.04 -15.66
CA ALA A 69 -1.02 0.17 -15.43
C ALA A 69 -0.13 0.76 -14.30
N PRO A 70 0.55 -0.10 -13.51
CA PRO A 70 1.49 0.39 -12.50
C PRO A 70 2.48 1.36 -13.13
N ARG A 71 2.75 2.47 -12.45
CA ARG A 71 3.82 3.35 -12.86
C ARG A 71 5.13 2.56 -12.75
N PRO A 72 6.06 2.65 -13.71
CA PRO A 72 7.36 2.01 -13.57
C PRO A 72 8.00 2.43 -12.24
N ALA A 73 8.64 1.48 -11.57
CA ALA A 73 9.37 1.76 -10.35
C ALA A 73 10.38 2.87 -10.64
N VAL A 74 10.31 3.96 -9.89
CA VAL A 74 11.40 4.93 -9.85
C VAL A 74 12.53 4.25 -9.08
N GLU A 75 13.64 3.94 -9.75
CA GLU A 75 14.88 3.56 -9.05
C GLU A 75 15.22 4.71 -8.11
N ASN A 76 15.14 4.45 -6.80
CA ASN A 76 15.58 5.40 -5.80
C ASN A 76 17.11 5.35 -5.80
N GLY A 77 17.74 6.37 -6.35
CA GLY A 77 19.18 6.63 -6.17
C GLY A 77 19.52 6.97 -4.72
#